data_AF-A0A6I4TJT0-F1
#
_entry.id   AF-A0A6I4TJT0-F1
#
_cell.length_a   1.000
_cell.length_b   1.000
_cell.length_c   1.000
_cell.angle_alpha   90.00
_cell.angle_beta   90.00
_cell.angle_gamma   90.00
#
_symmetry.space_group_name_H-M   'P 1'
#
loop_
_entity.id
_entity.type
_entity.pdbx_description
1 polymer ?
#
loop_
_entity_poly.entity_id
_entity_poly.type
_entity_poly.pdbx_seq_one_letter_code
_entity_poly.pdbx_strand_id
1 'polypeptide(L)' 'MREWFVSVAAVAAMTGFPVSAQSSDLVRASDPADMVTTLREAGYDPELTEDGVGDPMIKLTLSGYRASILFYNC' A
#
# COMPACT_ATOMS: atom_id res chain seq x y z
N MET A 1 -10.73 29.61 -52.38
CA MET A 1 -9.36 29.19 -52.00
C MET A 1 -8.92 30.05 -50.83
N ARG A 2 -8.21 29.46 -49.86
CA ARG A 2 -7.45 30.13 -48.78
C ARG A 2 -8.23 30.72 -47.61
N GLU A 3 -8.00 30.45 -46.32
CA GLU A 3 -7.21 29.50 -45.48
C GLU A 3 -7.94 29.58 -44.10
N TRP A 4 -8.30 28.52 -43.36
CA TRP A 4 -7.43 27.69 -42.52
C TRP A 4 -6.36 28.45 -41.73
N PHE A 5 -6.76 29.53 -41.03
CA PHE A 5 -5.93 30.07 -39.93
C PHE A 5 -6.31 29.41 -38.62
N VAL A 6 -5.45 28.46 -38.27
CA VAL A 6 -5.46 27.57 -37.12
C VAL A 6 -5.35 28.34 -35.80
N SER A 7 -6.18 27.90 -34.85
CA SER A 7 -6.21 28.16 -33.42
C SER A 7 -4.85 28.11 -32.71
N VAL A 8 -4.52 29.06 -31.83
CA VAL A 8 -3.72 28.83 -30.61
C VAL A 8 -3.99 29.97 -29.61
N ALA A 9 -4.83 29.78 -28.59
CA ALA A 9 -4.81 30.66 -27.41
C ALA A 9 -5.34 30.04 -26.10
N ALA A 10 -5.83 28.80 -26.10
CA ALA A 10 -6.55 28.27 -24.93
C ALA A 10 -6.18 26.83 -24.57
N VAL A 11 -4.90 26.51 -24.36
CA VAL A 11 -4.50 25.24 -23.71
C VAL A 11 -3.18 25.43 -22.96
N ALA A 12 -3.19 26.05 -21.79
CA ALA A 12 -1.97 26.18 -20.97
C ALA A 12 -2.17 25.96 -19.46
N ALA A 13 -3.30 25.45 -19.00
CA ALA A 13 -3.58 25.37 -17.55
C ALA A 13 -4.10 24.02 -17.03
N MET A 14 -3.83 22.89 -17.70
CA MET A 14 -4.27 21.56 -17.21
C MET A 14 -3.17 20.49 -17.07
N THR A 15 -1.89 20.85 -17.00
CA THR A 15 -0.82 19.84 -16.76
C THR A 15 -0.46 19.64 -15.29
N GLY A 16 -1.30 20.09 -14.36
CA GLY A 16 -1.16 19.79 -12.94
C GLY A 16 -1.64 18.38 -12.62
N PHE A 17 -0.91 17.35 -13.05
CA PHE A 17 -1.12 16.00 -12.52
C PHE A 17 -0.66 16.00 -11.05
N PRO A 18 -1.48 15.57 -10.08
CA PRO A 18 -0.98 15.34 -8.73
C PRO A 18 -0.02 14.14 -8.74
N VAL A 19 1.29 14.41 -8.84
CA VAL A 19 2.39 13.43 -8.59
C VAL A 19 2.53 13.22 -7.08
N SER A 20 1.43 12.92 -6.39
CA SER A 20 1.40 12.72 -4.93
C SER A 20 0.85 11.36 -4.52
N ALA A 21 0.66 10.43 -5.47
CA ALA A 21 0.11 9.10 -5.20
C ALA A 21 1.16 7.97 -5.30
N GLN A 22 2.44 8.27 -5.08
CA GLN A 22 3.49 7.26 -4.99
C GLN A 22 4.09 7.24 -3.58
N SER A 23 3.28 7.01 -2.55
CA SER A 23 3.83 6.51 -1.29
C SER A 23 4.22 5.06 -1.54
N SER A 24 5.52 4.82 -1.61
CA SER A 24 6.15 3.57 -2.03
C SER A 24 6.27 2.52 -0.91
N ASP A 25 5.52 2.62 0.18
CA ASP A 25 5.46 1.56 1.18
C ASP A 25 4.46 0.50 0.74
N LEU A 26 4.87 -0.23 -0.31
CA LEU A 26 4.22 -1.47 -0.69
C LEU A 26 4.69 -2.54 0.30
N VAL A 27 3.75 -3.03 1.11
CA VAL A 27 4.03 -4.12 2.03
C VAL A 27 4.45 -5.38 1.27
N ARG A 28 5.58 -5.96 1.65
CA ARG A 28 6.11 -7.19 1.03
C ARG A 28 5.85 -8.39 1.92
N ALA A 29 5.30 -9.46 1.34
CA ALA A 29 5.12 -10.71 2.08
C ALA A 29 6.45 -11.32 2.56
N SER A 30 7.56 -11.04 1.88
CA SER A 30 8.90 -11.46 2.31
C SER A 30 9.46 -10.69 3.51
N ASP A 31 8.75 -9.66 3.97
CA ASP A 31 9.12 -8.87 5.16
C ASP A 31 7.91 -8.77 6.12
N PRO A 32 7.70 -9.79 6.97
CA PRO A 32 6.60 -9.79 7.93
C PRO A 32 6.65 -8.60 8.91
N ALA A 33 7.83 -8.04 9.19
CA ALA A 33 7.98 -6.92 10.12
C ALA A 33 7.38 -5.62 9.54
N ASP A 34 7.46 -5.45 8.23
CA ASP A 34 6.84 -4.33 7.51
C ASP A 34 5.30 -4.38 7.61
N MET A 35 4.72 -5.59 7.51
CA MET A 35 3.29 -5.80 7.71
C MET A 35 2.84 -5.46 9.14
N VAL A 36 3.65 -5.80 10.16
CA VAL A 36 3.38 -5.43 11.56
C VAL A 36 3.33 -3.92 11.73
N THR A 37 4.28 -3.21 11.12
CA THR A 37 4.35 -1.74 11.16
C THR A 37 3.11 -1.13 10.52
N THR A 38 2.76 -1.59 9.31
CA THR A 38 1.56 -1.13 8.59
C THR A 38 0.28 -1.37 9.39
N LEU A 39 0.14 -2.54 10.03
CA LEU A 39 -1.03 -2.87 10.85
C LEU A 39 -1.11 -1.98 12.11
N ARG A 40 0.02 -1.65 12.73
CA ARG A 40 0.07 -0.71 13.86
C ARG A 40 -0.34 0.69 13.44
N GLU A 41 0.14 1.17 12.31
CA GLU A 41 -0.24 2.47 11.74
C GLU A 41 -1.73 2.52 11.39
N ALA A 42 -2.33 1.39 10.99
CA ALA A 42 -3.76 1.24 10.78
C ALA A 42 -4.58 1.13 12.08
N GLY A 43 -3.95 1.17 13.26
CA GLY A 43 -4.61 1.18 14.57
C GLY A 43 -4.92 -0.20 15.15
N TYR A 44 -4.33 -1.27 14.59
CA TYR A 44 -4.39 -2.60 15.19
C TYR A 44 -3.26 -2.81 16.20
N ASP A 45 -3.40 -3.86 17.02
CA ASP A 45 -2.36 -4.32 17.95
C ASP A 45 -1.82 -5.70 17.51
N PRO A 46 -0.98 -5.76 16.46
CA PRO A 46 -0.40 -7.00 15.95
C PRO A 46 0.78 -7.48 16.79
N GLU A 47 0.83 -8.79 17.01
CA GLU A 47 1.96 -9.51 17.61
C GLU A 47 2.65 -10.37 16.55
N LEU A 48 3.93 -10.12 16.29
CA LEU A 48 4.78 -10.97 15.45
C LEU A 48 5.33 -12.13 16.28
N THR A 49 5.09 -13.34 15.80
CA THR A 49 5.51 -14.59 16.41
C THR A 49 5.87 -15.60 15.32
N GLU A 50 6.03 -16.87 15.70
CA GLU A 50 6.31 -17.98 14.79
C GLU A 50 5.16 -19.00 14.87
N ASP A 51 4.99 -19.77 13.79
CA ASP A 51 4.05 -20.87 13.72
C ASP A 51 4.64 -22.18 14.30
N GLY A 52 3.98 -23.32 14.06
CA GLY A 52 4.41 -24.61 14.58
C GLY A 52 5.66 -25.20 13.92
N VAL A 53 6.13 -24.62 12.80
CA VAL A 53 7.31 -25.06 12.06
C VAL A 53 8.41 -23.99 12.01
N GLY A 54 8.18 -22.82 12.60
CA GLY A 54 9.14 -21.72 12.72
C GLY A 54 8.97 -20.61 11.69
N ASP A 55 7.94 -20.69 10.85
CA ASP A 55 7.62 -19.63 9.90
C ASP A 55 7.00 -18.43 10.64
N PRO A 56 7.27 -17.17 10.22
CA PRO A 56 6.65 -16.00 10.84
C PRO A 56 5.13 -16.03 10.75
N MET A 57 4.47 -15.56 11.81
CA MET A 57 3.02 -15.41 11.89
C MET A 57 2.67 -14.14 12.66
N ILE A 58 1.65 -13.43 12.22
CA ILE A 58 1.10 -12.28 12.96
C ILE A 58 -0.21 -12.68 13.59
N LYS A 59 -0.37 -12.46 14.90
CA LYS A 59 -1.65 -12.58 15.62
C LYS A 59 -2.23 -11.18 15.84
N LEU A 60 -3.54 -11.04 15.66
CA LEU A 60 -4.24 -9.77 15.87
C LEU A 60 -5.74 -9.98 16.11
N THR A 61 -6.44 -8.91 16.47
CA THR A 61 -7.91 -8.89 16.53
C THR A 61 -8.45 -8.05 15.38
N LEU A 62 -9.30 -8.66 14.55
CA LEU A 62 -10.00 -8.02 13.43
C LEU A 62 -11.50 -8.04 13.73
N SER A 63 -12.11 -6.87 13.87
CA SER A 63 -13.56 -6.74 14.13
C SER A 63 -14.06 -7.58 15.32
N GLY A 64 -13.24 -7.71 16.37
CA GLY A 64 -13.55 -8.50 17.57
C GLY A 64 -13.22 -10.00 17.47
N TYR A 65 -12.75 -10.48 16.32
CA TYR A 65 -12.32 -11.87 16.14
C TYR A 65 -10.81 -11.99 16.23
N ARG A 66 -10.32 -13.05 16.88
CA ARG A 66 -8.90 -13.41 16.81
C ARG A 66 -8.58 -13.93 15.43
N ALA A 67 -7.59 -13.34 14.79
CA ALA A 67 -7.11 -13.70 13.46
C ALA A 67 -5.60 -13.95 13.50
N SER A 68 -5.13 -14.71 12.52
CA SER A 68 -3.71 -14.91 12.24
C SER A 68 -3.43 -14.65 10.77
N ILE A 69 -2.30 -14.00 10.48
CA ILE A 69 -1.73 -13.86 9.15
C ILE A 69 -0.51 -14.77 9.09
N LEU A 70 -0.53 -15.76 8.20
CA LEU A 70 0.52 -16.76 8.05
C LEU A 70 1.43 -16.38 6.89
N PHE A 71 2.73 -16.49 7.12
CA PHE A 71 3.76 -16.37 6.10
C PHE A 71 4.33 -17.76 5.90
N TYR A 72 4.41 -18.24 4.67
CA TYR A 72 4.85 -19.60 4.39
C TYR A 72 6.21 -19.59 3.72
N ASN A 73 7.10 -20.50 4.14
CA ASN A 73 8.41 -20.70 3.55
C ASN A 73 9.27 -19.42 3.59
N CYS A 74 9.34 -18.81 4.78
CA CYS A 74 10.21 -17.66 5.06
C CYS A 74 11.55 -18.09 5.68
#